data_AF-A0A0Q3RUV4-F1
#
_entry.id   AF-A0A0Q3RUV4-F1
#
_cell.length_a   1.000
_cell.length_b   1.000
_cell.length_c   1.000
_cell.angle_alpha   90.00
_cell.angle_beta   90.00
_cell.angle_gamma   90.00
#
_symmetry.space_group_name_H-M   'P 1'
#
loop_
_entity.id
_entity.type
_entity.pdbx_description
1 polymer ?
#
loop_
_entity_poly.entity_id
_entity_poly.type
_entity_poly.pdbx_seq_one_letter_code
_entity_poly.pdbx_strand_id
1 'polypeptide(L)' 'MKIIGISILMFVFLTVFSLCMDILLGFDLNTSINNAIRPFLVMEVTEIVIFFLLIVLMVVGPVRTSYNKRKKKQQR' A
#
# COMPACT_ATOMS: atom_id res chain seq x y z
N MET A 1 17.73 -18.25 -7.43
CA MET A 1 16.57 -18.75 -6.65
C MET A 1 16.55 -18.34 -5.16
N LYS A 2 17.60 -17.68 -4.62
CA LYS A 2 17.61 -17.20 -3.22
C LYS A 2 16.66 -16.02 -2.97
N ILE A 3 16.65 -15.03 -3.86
CA ILE A 3 15.79 -13.83 -3.74
C ILE A 3 14.31 -14.23 -3.77
N ILE A 4 13.91 -15.10 -4.70
CA ILE A 4 12.52 -15.59 -4.80
C ILE A 4 12.10 -16.30 -3.50
N GLY A 5 12.95 -17.16 -2.94
CA GLY A 5 12.66 -17.82 -1.66
C GLY A 5 12.51 -16.84 -0.50
N ILE A 6 13.39 -15.84 -0.41
CA ILE A 6 13.30 -14.79 0.62
C ILE A 6 12.04 -13.95 0.44
N SER A 7 11.68 -13.60 -0.80
CA SER A 7 10.46 -12.84 -1.10
C SER A 7 9.19 -13.62 -0.71
N ILE A 8 9.13 -14.92 -0.99
CA ILE A 8 8.00 -15.77 -0.58
C ILE A 8 7.94 -15.87 0.95
N LEU A 9 9.09 -16.08 1.61
CA LEU A 9 9.16 -16.15 3.06
C LEU A 9 8.70 -14.85 3.71
N MET A 10 9.17 -13.70 3.23
CA MET A 10 8.74 -12.39 3.70
C MET A 10 7.25 -12.16 3.47
N PHE A 11 6.73 -12.54 2.30
CA PHE A 11 5.30 -12.41 1.98
C PHE A 11 4.44 -13.20 2.96
N VAL A 12 4.78 -14.47 3.21
CA VAL A 12 4.04 -15.33 4.15
C VAL A 12 4.13 -14.75 5.57
N PHE A 13 5.32 -14.37 6.02
CA PHE A 13 5.51 -13.87 7.38
C PHE A 13 4.74 -12.57 7.63
N LEU A 14 4.79 -11.63 6.68
CA LEU A 14 4.05 -10.36 6.77
C LEU A 14 2.53 -10.58 6.72
N THR A 15 2.06 -11.51 5.90
CA THR A 15 0.63 -11.82 5.82
C THR A 15 0.12 -12.43 7.12
N VAL A 16 0.86 -13.40 7.68
CA VAL A 16 0.51 -14.01 8.98
C VAL A 16 0.54 -12.97 10.09
N PHE A 17 1.56 -12.11 10.12
CA PHE A 17 1.67 -11.04 11.10
C PHE A 17 0.49 -10.06 11.01
N SER A 18 0.06 -9.68 9.80
CA SER A 18 -1.12 -8.84 9.58
C SER A 18 -2.39 -9.49 10.13
N LEU A 19 -2.61 -10.77 9.83
CA LEU A 19 -3.79 -11.50 10.33
C LEU A 19 -3.79 -11.62 11.86
N CYS A 20 -2.63 -11.82 12.48
CA CYS A 20 -2.51 -11.82 13.94
C CYS A 20 -2.88 -10.46 14.54
N MET A 21 -2.50 -9.35 13.89
CA MET A 21 -2.89 -8.00 14.33
C MET A 21 -4.39 -7.79 14.25
N ASP A 22 -5.04 -8.26 13.17
CA ASP A 22 -6.49 -8.16 13.04
C ASP A 22 -7.20 -8.92 14.18
N ILE A 23 -6.70 -10.11 14.54
CA ILE A 23 -7.25 -10.87 15.67
C ILE A 23 -7.03 -10.14 17.00
N LEU A 24 -5.84 -9.55 17.22
CA LEU A 24 -5.53 -8.77 18.42
C LEU A 24 -6.42 -7.53 18.56
N LEU A 25 -6.86 -6.94 17.44
CA LEU A 25 -7.81 -5.83 17.39
C LEU A 25 -9.27 -6.29 17.59
N GLY A 26 -9.51 -7.60 17.73
CA GLY A 26 -10.83 -8.18 17.99
C GLY A 26 -11.63 -8.53 16.73
N PHE A 27 -11.00 -8.56 15.55
CA PHE A 27 -11.66 -9.00 14.33
C PHE A 27 -11.74 -10.53 14.24
N ASP A 28 -12.88 -11.05 13.77
CA ASP A 28 -13.05 -12.47 13.48
C ASP A 28 -12.15 -12.93 12.33
N LEU A 29 -11.66 -14.16 12.41
CA LEU A 29 -10.79 -14.77 11.37
C LEU A 29 -11.37 -14.67 9.95
N ASN A 30 -12.68 -14.88 9.81
CA ASN A 30 -13.36 -14.77 8.51
C ASN A 30 -13.34 -13.32 7.98
N THR A 31 -13.51 -12.36 8.88
CA THR A 31 -13.50 -10.93 8.56
C THR A 31 -12.09 -10.50 8.18
N SER A 32 -11.06 -10.89 8.94
CA SER A 32 -9.65 -10.59 8.65
C SER A 32 -9.21 -11.15 7.29
N ILE A 33 -9.58 -12.39 6.97
CA ILE A 33 -9.29 -12.99 5.66
C ILE A 33 -9.99 -12.23 4.53
N ASN A 34 -11.26 -11.87 4.71
CA ASN A 34 -11.99 -11.10 3.71
C ASN A 34 -11.39 -9.70 3.52
N ASN A 35 -10.92 -9.06 4.59
CA ASN A 35 -10.23 -7.77 4.55
C ASN A 35 -8.89 -7.87 3.81
N ALA A 36 -8.12 -8.94 4.04
CA ALA A 36 -6.84 -9.17 3.36
C ALA A 36 -6.99 -9.40 1.85
N ILE A 37 -8.07 -10.07 1.42
CA ILE A 37 -8.32 -10.36 -0.01
C ILE A 37 -8.99 -9.16 -0.71
N ARG A 38 -9.84 -8.41 -0.01
CA ARG A 38 -10.68 -7.36 -0.59
C ARG A 38 -10.51 -6.02 0.15
N PRO A 39 -9.28 -5.47 0.24
CA PRO A 39 -8.99 -4.32 1.09
C PRO A 39 -9.81 -3.08 0.70
N PHE A 40 -9.96 -2.79 -0.60
CA PHE A 40 -10.68 -1.61 -1.07
C PHE A 40 -12.22 -1.67 -0.91
N LEU A 41 -12.77 -2.87 -0.74
CA LEU A 41 -14.22 -3.07 -0.63
C LEU A 41 -14.71 -3.01 0.82
N VAL A 42 -13.80 -3.19 1.77
CA VAL A 42 -14.12 -3.17 3.21
C VAL A 42 -13.58 -1.91 3.90
N MET A 43 -12.76 -1.12 3.20
CA MET A 43 -12.14 0.10 3.71
C MET A 43 -13.20 1.15 4.10
N GLU A 44 -13.05 1.75 5.28
CA GLU A 44 -13.92 2.85 5.70
C GLU A 44 -13.67 4.11 4.84
N VAL A 45 -14.68 4.98 4.76
CA VAL A 45 -14.58 6.23 3.99
C VAL A 45 -13.38 7.07 4.44
N THR A 46 -13.13 7.13 5.75
CA THR A 46 -11.98 7.83 6.33
C THR A 46 -10.65 7.27 5.85
N GLU A 47 -10.53 5.94 5.85
CA GLU A 47 -9.33 5.23 5.42
C GLU A 47 -9.05 5.46 3.92
N ILE A 48 -10.10 5.45 3.08
CA ILE A 48 -9.99 5.75 1.63
C ILE A 48 -9.49 7.17 1.41
N VAL A 49 -10.00 8.15 2.16
CA VAL A 49 -9.59 9.55 2.05
C VAL A 49 -8.11 9.71 2.42
N ILE A 50 -7.68 9.09 3.53
CA ILE A 50 -6.27 9.13 3.96
C ILE A 50 -5.37 8.43 2.95
N PHE A 51 -5.78 7.27 2.44
CA PHE A 51 -5.03 6.52 1.43
C PHE A 51 -4.82 7.36 0.17
N PHE A 52 -5.87 8.02 -0.32
CA PHE A 52 -5.79 8.87 -1.50
C PHE A 52 -4.91 10.11 -1.27
N LEU A 53 -5.02 10.74 -0.09
CA LEU A 53 -4.14 11.83 0.32
C LEU A 53 -2.66 11.39 0.28
N LEU A 54 -2.36 10.21 0.81
CA LEU A 54 -1.00 9.66 0.85
C LEU A 54 -0.43 9.47 -0.56
N ILE A 55 -1.23 8.90 -1.47
CA ILE A 55 -0.84 8.73 -2.88
C ILE A 55 -0.54 10.08 -3.52
N VAL A 56 -1.41 11.07 -3.33
CA VAL A 56 -1.20 12.42 -3.88
C VAL A 56 0.12 13.01 -3.37
N LEU A 57 0.37 12.95 -2.06
CA LEU A 57 1.62 13.45 -1.46
C LEU A 57 2.85 12.74 -2.04
N MET A 58 2.79 11.42 -2.21
CA MET A 58 3.88 10.63 -2.77
C MET A 58 4.15 10.97 -4.25
N VAL A 59 3.12 11.26 -5.04
CA VAL A 59 3.22 11.48 -6.49
C VAL A 59 3.54 12.94 -6.85
N VAL A 60 3.14 13.91 -6.03
CA VAL A 60 3.34 15.35 -6.30
C VAL A 60 4.83 15.70 -6.48
N GLY A 61 5.72 15.17 -5.64
CA GLY A 61 7.16 15.43 -5.75
C GLY A 61 7.76 14.93 -7.08
N PRO A 62 7.63 13.63 -7.41
CA PRO A 62 8.06 13.07 -8.69
C PRO A 62 7.44 13.77 -9.91
N VAL A 63 6.15 14.11 -9.87
CA VAL A 63 5.47 14.79 -10.98
C VAL A 63 6.01 16.21 -11.17
N ARG A 64 6.16 16.98 -10.10
CA ARG A 64 6.72 18.35 -10.16
C ARG A 64 8.15 18.35 -10.68
N THR A 65 8.98 17.43 -10.21
CA THR A 65 10.38 17.32 -10.67
C THR A 65 10.45 16.90 -12.15
N SER A 66 9.61 15.97 -12.59
CA SER A 66 9.51 15.55 -14.00
C SER A 66 9.03 16.69 -14.90
N TYR A 67 7.99 17.43 -14.49
CA TYR A 67 7.47 18.59 -15.23
C TYR A 67 8.51 19.72 -15.36
N ASN A 68 9.21 20.05 -14.28
CA ASN A 68 10.25 21.08 -14.30
C ASN A 68 11.47 20.68 -15.15
N LYS A 69 11.83 19.39 -15.19
CA LYS A 69 12.88 18.88 -16.08
C LYS A 69 12.49 19.01 -17.56
N ARG A 70 11.22 18.80 -17.90
CA ARG A 70 10.72 18.98 -19.27
C ARG A 70 10.76 20.45 -19.71
N LYS A 71 10.38 21.40 -18.84
CA LYS A 71 10.47 22.84 -19.13
C LYS A 71 11.91 23.32 -19.37
N LYS A 72 12.88 22.86 -18.58
CA LYS A 72 14.31 23.21 -18.78
C LYS A 72 14.91 22.65 -20.08
N LYS A 73 14.37 21.56 -20.62
CA LYS A 73 14.83 20.97 -21.89
C LYS A 73 14.25 21.66 -23.12
N GLN A 74 13.17 22.42 -22.96
CA GLN A 74 12.47 23.14 -24.04
C GLN A 74 12.93 24.60 -24.20
N GLN A 75 13.73 25.10 -23.24
CA GLN A 75 14.35 26.44 -23.25
C GLN A 75 15.84 26.45 -23.64
N ARG A 76 16.44 25.29 -23.95
CA ARG A 76 17.77 25.16 -24.58
C ARG A 76 17.57 24.73 -26.03
#